data_AF-A0A4R5MHB3-F1
#
_entry.id   AF-A0A4R5MHB3-F1
#
_cell.length_a   1.000
_cell.length_b   1.000
_cell.length_c   1.000
_cell.angle_alpha   90.00
_cell.angle_beta   90.00
_cell.angle_gamma   90.00
#
_symmetry.space_group_name_H-M   'P 1'
#
loop_
_entity.id
_entity.type
_entity.pdbx_description
1 polymer ?
#
loop_
_entity_poly.entity_id
_entity_poly.type
_entity_poly.pdbx_seq_one_letter_code
_entity_poly.pdbx_strand_id
1 'polypeptide(L)'
;MHIININNYFIKIYRIVSQFSDGIRTPIAQTVIKEGGTGSNAGKTFYTPPRGKEVLQTKMSNLIDFLNDDKKYPIDPLLKMAIGHYQFEAIHPFRDGNGRTGRILNINYLTQKGLIDYPILFLSKFIMDNKEDYYAGLSGITQRGSWKTWIMYILKAVEVTSNLTYDKINDIISAKEAILAAIQADTDIQRPDQLVNAIFTQPFTRVKHLVDSRTYAENTSRKYLELLTQLGVLEKREVSKGFYYLNLELYRILSM
;
A
#
# COMPACT_ATOMS: atom_id res chain seq x y z
N MET A 1 -11.54 -15.92 -15.19
CA MET A 1 -11.60 -15.31 -13.84
C MET A 1 -11.81 -13.81 -14.04
N HIS A 2 -12.96 -13.24 -13.65
CA HIS A 2 -13.20 -11.80 -13.83
C HIS A 2 -12.28 -11.00 -12.90
N ILE A 3 -11.52 -10.06 -13.47
CA ILE A 3 -10.49 -9.25 -12.80
C ILE A 3 -11.09 -8.45 -11.63
N ILE A 4 -12.21 -7.79 -11.86
CA ILE A 4 -12.95 -7.06 -10.83
C ILE A 4 -14.41 -7.51 -10.88
N ASN A 5 -14.94 -8.11 -9.79
CA ASN A 5 -16.37 -8.43 -9.74
C ASN A 5 -17.20 -7.13 -9.82
N ILE A 6 -18.15 -7.11 -10.76
CA ILE A 6 -18.47 -5.97 -11.63
C ILE A 6 -19.26 -4.83 -10.96
N ASN A 7 -19.69 -4.93 -9.70
CA ASN A 7 -20.43 -3.84 -9.06
C ASN A 7 -19.96 -3.48 -7.64
N ASN A 8 -19.21 -4.34 -6.95
CA ASN A 8 -18.94 -4.16 -5.52
C ASN A 8 -17.47 -3.94 -5.17
N TYR A 9 -16.52 -4.17 -6.07
CA TYR A 9 -15.10 -4.00 -5.71
C TYR A 9 -14.78 -2.58 -5.25
N PHE A 10 -15.07 -1.58 -6.09
CA PHE A 10 -14.76 -0.18 -5.78
C PHE A 10 -15.50 0.29 -4.53
N ILE A 11 -16.77 -0.07 -4.38
CA ILE A 11 -17.58 0.26 -3.19
C ILE A 11 -17.01 -0.43 -1.94
N LYS A 12 -16.60 -1.70 -2.04
CA LYS A 12 -16.01 -2.44 -0.91
C LYS A 12 -14.70 -1.81 -0.46
N ILE A 13 -13.77 -1.55 -1.39
CA ILE A 13 -12.50 -0.89 -1.07
C ILE A 13 -12.76 0.50 -0.50
N TYR A 14 -13.62 1.29 -1.13
CA TYR A 14 -14.03 2.60 -0.64
C TYR A 14 -14.52 2.55 0.81
N ARG A 15 -15.45 1.66 1.14
CA ARG A 15 -16.00 1.52 2.50
C ARG A 15 -14.92 1.12 3.51
N ILE A 16 -13.99 0.25 3.12
CA ILE A 16 -12.85 -0.14 3.97
C ILE A 16 -11.96 1.08 4.27
N VAL A 17 -11.58 1.86 3.24
CA VAL A 17 -10.61 2.96 3.42
C VAL A 17 -11.20 4.24 3.99
N SER A 18 -12.49 4.48 3.76
CA SER A 18 -13.18 5.69 4.20
C SER A 18 -13.96 5.51 5.50
N GLN A 19 -14.24 4.26 5.89
CA GLN A 19 -15.11 3.90 7.01
C GLN A 19 -16.56 4.42 6.88
N PHE A 20 -16.95 4.93 5.71
CA PHE A 20 -18.34 5.26 5.41
C PHE A 20 -19.12 4.03 4.92
N SER A 21 -20.44 4.09 5.03
CA SER A 21 -21.36 3.03 4.60
C SER A 21 -22.04 3.33 3.26
N ASP A 22 -21.84 4.52 2.68
CA ASP A 22 -22.42 4.92 1.39
C ASP A 22 -21.66 4.28 0.20
N GLY A 23 -21.89 4.79 -1.00
CA GLY A 23 -21.36 4.23 -2.25
C GLY A 23 -21.11 5.31 -3.29
N ILE A 24 -21.35 5.01 -4.57
CA ILE A 24 -21.19 5.99 -5.65
C ILE A 24 -22.03 7.24 -5.33
N ARG A 25 -21.39 8.41 -5.45
CA ARG A 25 -21.99 9.69 -5.08
C ARG A 25 -23.24 9.99 -5.90
N THR A 26 -24.24 10.57 -5.23
CA THR A 26 -25.44 11.06 -5.89
C THR A 26 -25.16 12.35 -6.68
N PRO A 27 -25.99 12.72 -7.67
CA PRO A 27 -25.84 13.99 -8.40
C PRO A 27 -25.88 15.24 -7.51
N ILE A 28 -26.50 15.14 -6.32
CA ILE A 28 -26.59 16.21 -5.33
C ILE A 28 -25.23 16.48 -4.68
N ALA A 29 -24.34 15.48 -4.62
CA ALA A 29 -23.01 15.66 -4.05
C ALA A 29 -22.17 16.58 -4.95
N GLN A 30 -21.86 17.78 -4.46
CA GLN A 30 -20.98 18.75 -5.12
C GLN A 30 -19.51 18.39 -4.92
N THR A 31 -19.12 17.18 -5.34
CA THR A 31 -17.73 16.74 -5.25
C THR A 31 -16.89 17.49 -6.29
N VAL A 32 -15.80 18.07 -5.82
CA VAL A 32 -14.77 18.74 -6.62
C VAL A 32 -13.41 18.29 -6.12
N ILE A 33 -12.43 18.22 -7.02
CA ILE A 33 -11.04 18.05 -6.62
C ILE A 33 -10.50 19.45 -6.35
N LYS A 34 -10.04 19.68 -5.12
CA LYS A 34 -9.43 20.95 -4.71
C LYS A 34 -7.91 20.84 -4.74
N GLU A 35 -7.25 21.96 -5.03
CA GLU A 35 -5.81 22.06 -4.92
C GLU A 35 -5.40 22.00 -3.43
N GLY A 36 -4.48 21.10 -3.11
CA GLY A 36 -3.95 20.96 -1.75
C GLY A 36 -2.77 21.91 -1.49
N GLY A 37 -2.34 22.01 -0.23
CA GLY A 37 -1.17 22.82 0.17
C GLY A 37 -1.55 24.08 0.94
N THR A 38 -0.59 25.00 1.08
CA THR A 38 -0.69 26.24 1.89
C THR A 38 -0.54 27.53 1.08
N GLY A 39 -0.48 27.44 -0.25
CA GLY A 39 -0.32 28.59 -1.15
C GLY A 39 -1.63 29.33 -1.49
N SER A 40 -1.54 30.38 -2.31
CA SER A 40 -2.68 31.24 -2.70
C SER A 40 -3.79 30.53 -3.49
N ASN A 41 -3.51 29.32 -4.00
CA ASN A 41 -4.50 28.49 -4.69
C ASN A 41 -5.02 27.33 -3.83
N ALA A 42 -4.51 27.16 -2.60
CA ALA A 42 -4.98 26.13 -1.69
C ALA A 42 -6.50 26.25 -1.48
N GLY A 43 -7.21 25.13 -1.67
CA GLY A 43 -8.66 25.08 -1.55
C GLY A 43 -9.45 25.53 -2.79
N LYS A 44 -8.80 26.05 -3.85
CA LYS A 44 -9.47 26.34 -5.13
C LYS A 44 -9.87 25.04 -5.84
N THR A 45 -10.96 25.09 -6.60
CA THR A 45 -11.41 23.96 -7.43
C THR A 45 -10.42 23.76 -8.58
N PHE A 46 -9.72 22.63 -8.54
CA PHE A 46 -8.77 22.20 -9.57
C PHE A 46 -9.47 21.45 -10.71
N TYR A 47 -10.46 20.61 -10.37
CA TYR A 47 -11.21 19.82 -11.35
C TYR A 47 -12.62 19.53 -10.87
N THR A 48 -13.57 19.59 -11.81
CA THR A 48 -14.97 19.23 -11.57
C THR A 48 -15.28 17.89 -12.24
N PRO A 49 -15.42 16.79 -11.48
CA PRO A 49 -15.69 15.47 -12.03
C PRO A 49 -17.10 15.35 -12.62
N PRO A 50 -17.35 14.35 -13.49
CA PRO A 50 -18.63 14.16 -14.16
C PRO A 50 -19.79 14.02 -13.17
N ARG A 51 -20.99 14.49 -13.52
CA ARG A 51 -22.19 14.40 -12.67
C ARG A 51 -23.29 13.61 -13.39
N GLY A 52 -24.22 13.08 -12.62
CA GLY A 52 -25.32 12.25 -13.12
C GLY A 52 -25.11 10.78 -12.83
N LYS A 53 -26.16 10.12 -12.33
CA LYS A 53 -26.13 8.70 -11.92
C LYS A 53 -25.74 7.80 -13.10
N GLU A 54 -26.40 7.98 -14.23
CA GLU A 54 -26.17 7.19 -15.46
C GLU A 54 -24.77 7.42 -16.04
N VAL A 55 -24.28 8.66 -16.00
CA VAL A 55 -22.92 9.00 -16.47
C VAL A 55 -21.88 8.29 -15.63
N LEU A 56 -22.00 8.33 -14.30
CA LEU A 56 -21.07 7.63 -13.40
C LEU A 56 -21.13 6.12 -13.59
N GLN A 57 -22.34 5.54 -13.67
CA GLN A 57 -22.53 4.11 -13.90
C GLN A 57 -21.89 3.67 -15.21
N THR A 58 -22.12 4.41 -16.29
CA THR A 58 -21.56 4.11 -17.62
C THR A 58 -20.04 4.19 -17.61
N LYS A 59 -19.46 5.25 -17.02
CA LYS A 59 -18.00 5.42 -16.96
C LYS A 59 -17.33 4.38 -16.08
N MET A 60 -17.93 4.02 -14.93
CA MET A 60 -17.41 2.97 -14.06
C MET A 60 -17.51 1.60 -14.73
N SER A 61 -18.62 1.31 -15.43
CA SER A 61 -18.76 0.07 -16.19
C SER A 61 -17.71 -0.02 -17.30
N ASN A 62 -17.47 1.07 -18.03
CA ASN A 62 -16.42 1.13 -19.05
C ASN A 62 -15.02 0.94 -18.47
N LEU A 63 -14.71 1.54 -17.32
CA LEU A 63 -13.43 1.32 -16.63
C LEU A 63 -13.25 -0.15 -16.24
N ILE A 64 -14.29 -0.78 -15.69
CA ILE A 64 -14.23 -2.18 -15.29
C ILE A 64 -14.07 -3.10 -16.52
N ASP A 65 -14.82 -2.84 -17.59
CA ASP A 65 -14.67 -3.54 -18.88
C ASP A 65 -13.24 -3.41 -19.41
N PHE A 66 -12.72 -2.18 -19.43
CA PHE A 66 -11.35 -1.88 -19.84
C PHE A 66 -10.35 -2.73 -19.07
N LEU A 67 -10.37 -2.69 -17.73
CA LEU A 67 -9.41 -3.43 -16.89
C LEU A 67 -9.55 -4.95 -17.03
N ASN A 68 -10.77 -5.44 -17.25
CA ASN A 68 -11.08 -6.86 -17.22
C ASN A 68 -10.87 -7.60 -18.55
N ASP A 69 -11.01 -6.93 -19.69
CA ASP A 69 -11.00 -7.61 -20.99
C ASP A 69 -9.65 -7.41 -21.70
N ASP A 70 -8.76 -8.39 -21.57
CA ASP A 70 -7.45 -8.36 -22.24
C ASP A 70 -7.53 -8.77 -23.72
N LYS A 71 -8.61 -9.45 -24.13
CA LYS A 71 -8.80 -9.82 -25.53
C LYS A 71 -9.27 -8.60 -26.33
N LYS A 72 -10.22 -7.86 -25.77
CA LYS A 72 -10.74 -6.61 -26.36
C LYS A 72 -9.73 -5.48 -26.27
N TYR A 73 -8.96 -5.41 -25.19
CA TYR A 73 -7.93 -4.39 -24.97
C TYR A 73 -6.56 -5.06 -24.69
N PRO A 74 -5.85 -5.52 -25.75
CA PRO A 74 -4.57 -6.23 -25.64
C PRO A 74 -3.42 -5.24 -25.41
N ILE A 75 -3.38 -4.67 -24.22
CA ILE A 75 -2.40 -3.66 -23.79
C ILE A 75 -1.58 -4.23 -22.64
N ASP A 76 -0.31 -3.87 -22.58
CA ASP A 76 0.57 -4.19 -21.45
C ASP A 76 -0.09 -3.83 -20.09
N PRO A 77 -0.05 -4.73 -19.08
CA PRO A 77 -0.69 -4.49 -17.80
C PRO A 77 -0.25 -3.20 -17.08
N LEU A 78 1.02 -2.78 -17.18
CA LEU A 78 1.47 -1.54 -16.54
C LEU A 78 0.85 -0.30 -17.19
N LEU A 79 0.75 -0.31 -18.52
CA LEU A 79 0.08 0.76 -19.26
C LEU A 79 -1.42 0.79 -18.94
N LYS A 80 -2.05 -0.38 -18.89
CA LYS A 80 -3.47 -0.54 -18.57
C LYS A 80 -3.78 -0.07 -17.14
N MET A 81 -2.90 -0.37 -16.18
CA MET A 81 -2.96 0.15 -14.82
C MET A 81 -2.85 1.68 -14.79
N ALA A 82 -1.86 2.27 -15.49
CA ALA A 82 -1.68 3.73 -15.53
C ALA A 82 -2.92 4.45 -16.10
N ILE A 83 -3.48 3.93 -17.19
CA ILE A 83 -4.70 4.47 -17.82
C ILE A 83 -5.91 4.30 -16.87
N GLY A 84 -6.08 3.10 -16.30
CA GLY A 84 -7.16 2.80 -15.38
C GLY A 84 -7.13 3.67 -14.12
N HIS A 85 -5.94 3.94 -13.59
CA HIS A 85 -5.74 4.82 -12.45
C HIS A 85 -6.22 6.24 -12.74
N TYR A 86 -5.75 6.84 -13.84
CA TYR A 86 -6.22 8.15 -14.27
C TYR A 86 -7.74 8.17 -14.46
N GLN A 87 -8.29 7.18 -15.16
CA GLN A 87 -9.72 7.13 -15.45
C GLN A 87 -10.55 7.06 -14.17
N PHE A 88 -10.12 6.29 -13.17
CA PHE A 88 -10.78 6.24 -11.86
C PHE A 88 -10.75 7.60 -11.16
N GLU A 89 -9.59 8.25 -11.10
CA GLU A 89 -9.43 9.56 -10.47
C GLU A 89 -10.26 10.65 -11.18
N ALA A 90 -10.34 10.59 -12.51
CA ALA A 90 -11.11 11.53 -13.33
C ALA A 90 -12.64 11.34 -13.21
N ILE A 91 -13.11 10.10 -13.04
CA ILE A 91 -14.53 9.81 -12.73
C ILE A 91 -14.87 10.31 -11.33
N HIS A 92 -13.94 10.11 -10.38
CA HIS A 92 -14.06 10.51 -8.98
C HIS A 92 -15.41 10.07 -8.36
N PRO A 93 -15.69 8.75 -8.31
CA PRO A 93 -17.05 8.24 -8.08
C PRO A 93 -17.56 8.40 -6.64
N PHE A 94 -16.70 8.67 -5.66
CA PHE A 94 -17.06 8.75 -4.24
C PHE A 94 -16.98 10.18 -3.70
N ARG A 95 -17.60 10.43 -2.53
CA ARG A 95 -17.55 11.74 -1.86
C ARG A 95 -16.18 12.06 -1.28
N ASP A 96 -15.48 11.04 -0.78
CA ASP A 96 -14.11 11.06 -0.29
C ASP A 96 -13.45 9.71 -0.60
N GLY A 97 -12.17 9.53 -0.32
CA GLY A 97 -11.49 8.25 -0.39
C GLY A 97 -11.14 7.79 -1.80
N ASN A 98 -11.41 8.60 -2.83
CA ASN A 98 -11.06 8.31 -4.23
C ASN A 98 -9.56 8.03 -4.37
N GLY A 99 -8.68 8.98 -4.03
CA GLY A 99 -7.23 8.78 -4.13
C GLY A 99 -6.70 7.52 -3.42
N ARG A 100 -7.25 7.19 -2.25
CA ARG A 100 -6.89 5.95 -1.51
C ARG A 100 -7.36 4.70 -2.26
N THR A 101 -8.60 4.71 -2.73
CA THR A 101 -9.20 3.62 -3.49
C THR A 101 -8.48 3.39 -4.83
N GLY A 102 -8.13 4.48 -5.53
CA GLY A 102 -7.40 4.44 -6.79
C GLY A 102 -5.99 3.88 -6.65
N ARG A 103 -5.26 4.21 -5.57
CA ARG A 103 -3.94 3.62 -5.32
C ARG A 103 -4.00 2.14 -4.95
N ILE A 104 -5.03 1.71 -4.19
CA ILE A 104 -5.26 0.29 -3.89
C ILE A 104 -5.64 -0.49 -5.17
N LEU A 105 -6.43 0.11 -6.06
CA LEU A 105 -6.74 -0.47 -7.37
C LEU A 105 -5.46 -0.86 -8.12
N ASN A 106 -4.46 0.03 -8.16
CA ASN A 106 -3.22 -0.22 -8.89
C ASN A 106 -2.55 -1.51 -8.40
N ILE A 107 -2.34 -1.63 -7.09
CA ILE A 107 -1.65 -2.78 -6.51
C ILE A 107 -2.46 -4.07 -6.72
N ASN A 108 -3.77 -4.04 -6.44
CA ASN A 108 -4.64 -5.21 -6.64
C ASN A 108 -4.67 -5.66 -8.11
N TYR A 109 -4.69 -4.71 -9.05
CA TYR A 109 -4.63 -5.01 -10.46
C TYR A 109 -3.33 -5.71 -10.85
N LEU A 110 -2.17 -5.18 -10.41
CA LEU A 110 -0.87 -5.79 -10.70
C LEU A 110 -0.75 -7.20 -10.10
N THR A 111 -1.21 -7.38 -8.86
CA THR A 111 -1.21 -8.70 -8.21
C THR A 111 -2.05 -9.71 -8.99
N GLN A 112 -3.24 -9.30 -9.40
CA GLN A 112 -4.14 -10.19 -10.13
C GLN A 112 -3.66 -10.52 -11.55
N LYS A 113 -2.93 -9.61 -12.18
CA LYS A 113 -2.27 -9.86 -13.47
C LYS A 113 -1.02 -10.73 -13.34
N GLY A 114 -0.62 -11.12 -12.13
CA GLY A 114 0.55 -11.95 -11.88
C GLY A 114 1.87 -11.21 -12.09
N LEU A 115 1.86 -9.88 -12.08
CA LEU A 115 3.11 -9.10 -12.13
C LEU A 115 3.82 -9.08 -10.76
N ILE A 116 3.06 -9.28 -9.68
CA ILE A 116 3.56 -9.44 -8.31
C ILE A 116 2.72 -10.49 -7.60
N ASP A 117 3.34 -11.37 -6.81
CA ASP A 117 2.60 -12.43 -6.09
C ASP A 117 1.84 -11.91 -4.86
N TYR A 118 2.39 -10.85 -4.25
CA TYR A 118 1.85 -10.22 -3.05
C TYR A 118 1.70 -8.71 -3.27
N PRO A 119 0.73 -8.04 -2.61
CA PRO A 119 0.48 -6.61 -2.76
C PRO A 119 1.49 -5.76 -1.95
N ILE A 120 2.78 -5.94 -2.21
CA ILE A 120 3.89 -5.38 -1.41
C ILE A 120 4.59 -4.18 -2.06
N LEU A 121 4.22 -3.83 -3.30
CA LEU A 121 4.81 -2.68 -4.00
C LEU A 121 4.37 -1.36 -3.34
N PHE A 122 5.33 -0.59 -2.82
CA PHE A 122 5.04 0.66 -2.12
C PHE A 122 4.88 1.87 -3.07
N LEU A 123 4.05 1.72 -4.12
CA LEU A 123 3.85 2.73 -5.17
C LEU A 123 3.43 4.11 -4.62
N SER A 124 2.68 4.12 -3.51
CA SER A 124 2.21 5.35 -2.88
C SER A 124 3.35 6.22 -2.34
N LYS A 125 4.53 5.67 -2.00
CA LYS A 125 5.67 6.46 -1.51
C LYS A 125 6.11 7.45 -2.59
N PHE A 126 6.40 6.96 -3.79
CA PHE A 126 6.80 7.81 -4.90
C PHE A 126 5.74 8.87 -5.24
N ILE A 127 4.45 8.48 -5.23
CA ILE A 127 3.36 9.42 -5.50
C ILE A 127 3.28 10.55 -4.46
N MET A 128 3.52 10.22 -3.19
CA MET A 128 3.49 11.21 -2.11
C MET A 128 4.71 12.11 -2.14
N ASP A 129 5.89 11.55 -2.42
CA ASP A 129 7.15 12.30 -2.52
C ASP A 129 7.15 13.24 -3.75
N ASN A 130 6.43 12.87 -4.82
CA ASN A 130 6.33 13.63 -6.08
C ASN A 130 4.88 14.09 -6.35
N LYS A 131 4.20 14.55 -5.29
CA LYS A 131 2.76 14.87 -5.33
C LYS A 131 2.39 15.95 -6.35
N GLU A 132 3.25 16.95 -6.56
CA GLU A 132 3.02 18.01 -7.53
C GLU A 132 2.98 17.47 -8.96
N ASP A 133 3.97 16.66 -9.34
CA ASP A 133 4.05 15.99 -10.64
C ASP A 133 2.87 15.04 -10.87
N TYR A 134 2.42 14.33 -9.83
CA TYR A 134 1.23 13.49 -9.90
C TYR A 134 -0.01 14.28 -10.33
N TYR A 135 -0.31 15.40 -9.65
CA TYR A 135 -1.47 16.22 -9.99
C TYR A 135 -1.29 16.95 -11.33
N ALA A 136 -0.08 17.40 -11.65
CA ALA A 136 0.24 17.97 -12.96
C ALA A 136 0.02 16.97 -14.09
N GLY A 137 0.38 15.69 -13.88
CA GLY A 137 0.12 14.60 -14.83
C GLY A 137 -1.38 14.35 -15.06
N LEU A 138 -2.16 14.25 -13.99
CA LEU A 138 -3.62 14.11 -14.07
C LEU A 138 -4.29 15.30 -14.80
N SER A 139 -3.88 16.53 -14.46
CA SER A 139 -4.36 17.75 -15.12
C SER A 139 -3.95 17.78 -16.59
N GLY A 140 -2.72 17.41 -16.91
CA GLY A 140 -2.16 17.43 -18.25
C GLY A 140 -2.93 16.53 -19.21
N ILE A 141 -3.43 15.39 -18.74
CA ILE A 141 -4.33 14.56 -19.55
C ILE A 141 -5.67 15.28 -19.78
N THR A 142 -6.33 15.74 -18.71
CA THR A 142 -7.65 16.39 -18.83
C THR A 142 -7.62 17.62 -19.73
N GLN A 143 -6.57 18.44 -19.64
CA GLN A 143 -6.50 19.73 -20.34
C GLN A 143 -5.88 19.63 -21.74
N ARG A 144 -4.91 18.72 -21.94
CA ARG A 144 -4.05 18.71 -23.13
C ARG A 144 -3.84 17.31 -23.73
N GLY A 145 -4.51 16.28 -23.20
CA GLY A 145 -4.33 14.91 -23.65
C GLY A 145 -2.90 14.38 -23.45
N SER A 146 -2.16 14.88 -22.45
CA SER A 146 -0.74 14.57 -22.22
C SER A 146 -0.49 13.17 -21.63
N TRP A 147 -1.00 12.13 -22.28
CA TRP A 147 -0.91 10.73 -21.85
C TRP A 147 0.52 10.23 -21.70
N LYS A 148 1.42 10.61 -22.62
CA LYS A 148 2.83 10.18 -22.57
C LYS A 148 3.49 10.58 -21.24
N THR A 149 3.32 11.83 -20.82
CA THR A 149 3.89 12.33 -19.57
C THR A 149 3.37 11.56 -18.36
N TRP A 150 2.07 11.33 -18.29
CA TRP A 150 1.44 10.55 -17.21
C TRP A 150 1.92 9.10 -17.17
N ILE A 151 1.96 8.43 -18.32
CA ILE A 151 2.41 7.05 -18.42
C ILE A 151 3.88 6.95 -17.97
N MET A 152 4.75 7.84 -18.45
CA MET A 152 6.14 7.87 -18.03
C MET A 152 6.29 8.11 -16.52
N TYR A 153 5.48 9.00 -15.94
CA TYR A 153 5.44 9.22 -14.49
C TYR A 153 5.07 7.94 -13.72
N ILE A 154 4.00 7.25 -14.13
CA ILE A 154 3.56 6.02 -13.44
C ILE A 154 4.58 4.88 -13.62
N LEU A 155 5.14 4.71 -14.82
CA LEU A 155 6.18 3.70 -15.06
C LEU A 155 7.43 3.97 -14.23
N LYS A 156 7.84 5.24 -14.11
CA LYS A 156 8.95 5.63 -13.24
C LYS A 156 8.65 5.33 -11.77
N ALA A 157 7.43 5.61 -11.32
CA ALA A 157 6.98 5.30 -9.97
C ALA A 157 7.06 3.78 -9.70
N VAL A 158 6.63 2.95 -10.66
CA VAL A 158 6.72 1.49 -10.55
C VAL A 158 8.18 1.03 -10.49
N GLU A 159 9.04 1.49 -11.40
CA GLU A 159 10.47 1.16 -11.41
C GLU A 159 11.14 1.49 -10.07
N VAL A 160 11.04 2.74 -9.62
CA VAL A 160 11.71 3.22 -8.40
C VAL A 160 11.21 2.46 -7.17
N THR A 161 9.90 2.27 -7.05
CA THR A 161 9.34 1.59 -5.87
C THR A 161 9.56 0.09 -5.91
N SER A 162 9.72 -0.52 -7.08
CA SER A 162 10.07 -1.94 -7.20
C SER A 162 11.50 -2.18 -6.72
N ASN A 163 12.46 -1.35 -7.13
CA ASN A 163 13.84 -1.42 -6.66
C ASN A 163 13.94 -1.15 -5.15
N LEU A 164 13.24 -0.12 -4.66
CA LEU A 164 13.20 0.15 -3.22
C LEU A 164 12.64 -1.03 -2.41
N THR A 165 11.54 -1.64 -2.87
CA THR A 165 10.97 -2.82 -2.21
C THR A 165 11.93 -4.01 -2.27
N TYR A 166 12.61 -4.22 -3.40
CA TYR A 166 13.61 -5.27 -3.58
C TYR A 166 14.78 -5.12 -2.59
N ASP A 167 15.38 -3.94 -2.53
CA ASP A 167 16.51 -3.64 -1.64
C ASP A 167 16.11 -3.84 -0.17
N LYS A 168 14.93 -3.33 0.23
CA LYS A 168 14.41 -3.54 1.59
C LYS A 168 14.20 -5.01 1.93
N ILE A 169 13.73 -5.83 1.00
CA ILE A 169 13.56 -7.26 1.24
C ILE A 169 14.91 -7.93 1.47
N ASN A 170 15.92 -7.59 0.66
CA ASN A 170 17.27 -8.12 0.84
C ASN A 170 17.88 -7.68 2.17
N ASP A 171 17.73 -6.42 2.55
CA ASP A 171 18.17 -5.91 3.86
C ASP A 171 17.51 -6.70 5.01
N ILE A 172 16.19 -6.96 4.91
CA ILE A 172 15.46 -7.75 5.91
C ILE A 172 16.01 -9.18 5.98
N ILE A 173 16.26 -9.82 4.83
CA ILE A 173 16.80 -11.18 4.78
C ILE A 173 18.20 -11.23 5.39
N SER A 174 19.10 -10.33 4.99
CA SER A 174 20.45 -10.27 5.51
C SER A 174 20.49 -10.00 7.02
N ALA A 175 19.68 -9.06 7.51
CA ALA A 175 19.56 -8.80 8.95
C ALA A 175 19.06 -10.03 9.71
N LYS A 176 18.06 -10.72 9.17
CA LYS A 176 17.49 -11.93 9.76
C LYS A 176 18.50 -13.07 9.84
N GLU A 177 19.25 -13.31 8.76
CA GLU A 177 20.28 -14.33 8.69
C GLU A 177 21.44 -14.04 9.65
N ALA A 178 21.91 -12.80 9.71
CA ALA A 178 22.98 -12.38 10.62
C ALA A 178 22.58 -12.56 12.09
N ILE A 179 21.36 -12.14 12.47
CA ILE A 179 20.84 -12.31 13.82
C ILE A 179 20.67 -13.80 14.16
N LEU A 180 20.17 -14.61 13.24
CA LEU A 180 20.03 -16.06 13.46
C LEU A 180 21.39 -16.72 13.70
N ALA A 181 22.39 -16.38 12.88
CA ALA A 181 23.74 -16.92 13.03
C ALA A 181 24.37 -16.55 14.38
N ALA A 182 24.24 -15.29 14.81
CA ALA A 182 24.73 -14.84 16.12
C ALA A 182 24.04 -15.55 17.28
N ILE A 183 22.71 -15.69 17.24
CA ILE A 183 21.96 -16.41 18.27
C ILE A 183 22.38 -17.88 18.36
N GLN A 184 22.62 -18.53 17.22
CA GLN A 184 23.05 -19.93 17.16
C GLN A 184 24.47 -20.13 17.68
N ALA A 185 25.36 -19.16 17.49
CA ALA A 185 26.75 -19.23 17.94
C ALA A 185 26.89 -18.91 19.45
N ASP A 186 26.17 -17.90 19.94
CA ASP A 186 26.46 -17.26 21.23
C ASP A 186 25.44 -17.57 22.33
N THR A 187 24.40 -18.36 22.05
CA THR A 187 23.31 -18.63 23.02
C THR A 187 22.80 -20.07 23.00
N ASP A 188 22.20 -20.49 24.12
CA ASP A 188 21.51 -21.79 24.25
C ASP A 188 20.01 -21.72 23.88
N ILE A 189 19.59 -20.73 23.08
CA ILE A 189 18.19 -20.58 22.68
C ILE A 189 17.76 -21.81 21.87
N GLN A 190 16.75 -22.52 22.38
CA GLN A 190 16.13 -23.63 21.68
C GLN A 190 15.25 -23.14 20.52
N ARG A 191 15.36 -23.77 19.34
CA ARG A 191 14.60 -23.41 18.11
C ARG A 191 14.79 -21.93 17.69
N PRO A 192 16.04 -21.43 17.57
CA PRO A 192 16.30 -20.01 17.36
C PRO A 192 15.73 -19.47 16.05
N ASP A 193 15.57 -20.32 15.04
CA ASP A 193 14.89 -20.01 13.78
C ASP A 193 13.44 -19.55 14.02
N GLN A 194 12.70 -20.19 14.94
CA GLN A 194 11.31 -19.83 15.24
C GLN A 194 11.23 -18.49 15.98
N LEU A 195 12.16 -18.24 16.92
CA LEU A 195 12.25 -16.96 17.61
C LEU A 195 12.56 -15.82 16.64
N VAL A 196 13.57 -15.99 15.79
CA VAL A 196 13.97 -14.98 14.79
C VAL A 196 12.84 -14.75 13.80
N ASN A 197 12.21 -15.80 13.28
CA ASN A 197 11.02 -15.67 12.43
C ASN A 197 9.91 -14.84 13.10
N ALA A 198 9.64 -15.07 14.39
CA ALA A 198 8.61 -14.35 15.13
C ALA A 198 8.93 -12.85 15.27
N ILE A 199 10.15 -12.49 15.66
CA ILE A 199 10.55 -11.06 15.82
C ILE A 199 10.70 -10.34 14.48
N PHE A 200 10.86 -11.08 13.38
CA PHE A 200 10.85 -10.52 12.02
C PHE A 200 9.44 -10.43 11.40
N THR A 201 8.49 -11.22 11.89
CA THR A 201 7.08 -11.13 11.50
C THR A 201 6.34 -10.06 12.32
N GLN A 202 6.76 -9.84 13.57
CA GLN A 202 6.18 -8.88 14.50
C GLN A 202 7.27 -7.91 15.00
N PRO A 203 7.54 -6.78 14.29
CA PRO A 203 8.57 -5.82 14.68
C PRO A 203 8.40 -5.30 16.12
N PHE A 204 7.15 -5.25 16.59
CA PHE A 204 6.76 -4.93 17.97
C PHE A 204 6.32 -6.21 18.69
N THR A 205 7.27 -6.99 19.20
CA THR A 205 6.99 -8.28 19.81
C THR A 205 6.57 -8.14 21.28
N ARG A 206 5.57 -8.91 21.71
CA ARG A 206 5.20 -9.08 23.11
C ARG A 206 5.32 -10.56 23.46
N VAL A 207 5.51 -10.87 24.75
CA VAL A 207 5.53 -12.26 25.26
C VAL A 207 4.33 -13.07 24.74
N LYS A 208 3.12 -12.48 24.78
CA LYS A 208 1.90 -13.13 24.27
C LYS A 208 1.99 -13.56 22.80
N HIS A 209 2.73 -12.87 21.93
CA HIS A 209 2.83 -13.25 20.53
C HIS A 209 3.54 -14.61 20.37
N LEU A 210 4.54 -14.89 21.22
CA LEU A 210 5.27 -16.16 21.23
C LEU A 210 4.45 -17.28 21.90
N VAL A 211 3.62 -16.94 22.88
CA VAL A 211 2.74 -17.88 23.58
C VAL A 211 1.54 -18.26 22.70
N ASP A 212 0.85 -17.28 22.12
CA ASP A 212 -0.35 -17.46 21.28
C ASP A 212 -0.02 -18.26 20.01
N SER A 213 1.18 -18.05 19.44
CA SER A 213 1.69 -18.83 18.31
C SER A 213 2.23 -20.21 18.69
N ARG A 214 2.21 -20.57 19.99
CA ARG A 214 2.77 -21.82 20.55
C ARG A 214 4.26 -22.00 20.24
N THR A 215 4.98 -20.90 20.04
CA THR A 215 6.42 -20.94 19.80
C THR A 215 7.13 -21.30 21.10
N TYR A 216 6.81 -20.64 22.21
CA TYR A 216 7.40 -20.89 23.53
C TYR A 216 6.39 -20.69 24.67
N ALA A 217 6.66 -21.34 25.82
CA ALA A 217 5.96 -21.04 27.07
C ALA A 217 6.27 -19.61 27.55
N GLU A 218 5.43 -19.06 28.43
CA GLU A 218 5.53 -17.66 28.85
C GLU A 218 6.90 -17.31 29.47
N ASN A 219 7.36 -18.11 30.43
CA ASN A 219 8.65 -17.89 31.11
C ASN A 219 9.82 -17.95 30.13
N THR A 220 9.81 -18.92 29.21
CA THR A 220 10.82 -19.06 28.15
C THR A 220 10.80 -17.86 27.20
N SER A 221 9.61 -17.43 26.78
CA SER A 221 9.42 -16.25 25.92
C SER A 221 10.01 -15.00 26.57
N ARG A 222 9.72 -14.78 27.86
CA ARG A 222 10.26 -13.65 28.62
C ARG A 222 11.79 -13.72 28.72
N LYS A 223 12.34 -14.88 29.09
CA LYS A 223 13.78 -15.11 29.17
C LYS A 223 14.46 -14.78 27.84
N TYR A 224 13.94 -15.28 26.72
CA TYR A 224 14.57 -15.10 25.41
C TYR A 224 14.46 -13.66 24.90
N LEU A 225 13.33 -12.99 25.08
CA LEU A 225 13.18 -11.58 24.68
C LEU A 225 14.07 -10.65 25.52
N GLU A 226 14.24 -10.91 26.82
CA GLU A 226 15.20 -10.17 27.66
C GLU A 226 16.65 -10.44 27.21
N LEU A 227 17.00 -11.69 26.88
CA LEU A 227 18.32 -12.01 26.35
C LEU A 227 18.61 -11.28 25.04
N LEU A 228 17.65 -11.27 24.09
CA LEU A 228 17.80 -10.50 22.84
C LEU A 228 17.87 -8.99 23.08
N THR A 229 17.33 -8.49 24.19
CA THR A 229 17.49 -7.09 24.60
C THR A 229 18.91 -6.82 25.09
N GLN A 230 19.48 -7.74 25.88
CA GLN A 230 20.87 -7.64 26.35
C GLN A 230 21.88 -7.71 25.20
N LEU A 231 21.58 -8.49 24.16
CA LEU A 231 22.39 -8.57 22.93
C LEU A 231 22.20 -7.37 21.99
N GLY A 232 21.34 -6.41 22.31
CA GLY A 232 21.08 -5.24 21.48
C GLY A 232 20.30 -5.54 20.19
N VAL A 233 19.72 -6.74 20.05
CA VAL A 233 18.84 -7.08 18.92
C VAL A 233 17.46 -6.44 19.10
N LEU A 234 16.98 -6.43 20.35
CA LEU A 234 15.70 -5.84 20.73
C LEU A 234 15.89 -4.65 21.68
N GLU A 235 14.91 -3.76 21.70
CA GLU A 235 14.78 -2.72 22.72
C GLU A 235 13.45 -2.85 23.45
N LYS A 236 13.49 -3.00 24.78
CA LYS A 236 12.27 -3.04 25.60
C LYS A 236 11.72 -1.63 25.81
N ARG A 237 10.49 -1.39 25.37
CA ARG A 237 9.81 -0.09 25.51
C ARG A 237 8.50 -0.21 26.29
N GLU A 238 8.28 0.74 27.19
CA GLU A 238 7.04 0.85 27.95
C GLU A 238 5.95 1.59 27.16
N VAL A 239 4.70 1.19 27.38
CA VAL A 239 3.50 1.83 26.86
C VAL A 239 2.43 1.86 27.94
N SER A 240 1.39 2.66 27.76
CA SER A 240 0.27 2.79 28.71
C SER A 240 -0.39 1.47 29.13
N LYS A 241 -0.23 0.40 28.34
CA LYS A 241 -0.67 -0.97 28.65
C LYS A 241 0.48 -1.98 28.52
N GLY A 242 1.45 -1.89 29.42
CA GLY A 242 2.56 -2.85 29.59
C GLY A 242 3.82 -2.46 28.80
N PHE A 243 4.54 -3.45 28.27
CA PHE A 243 5.75 -3.23 27.48
C PHE A 243 5.73 -4.09 26.20
N TYR A 244 6.58 -3.73 25.24
CA TYR A 244 6.89 -4.51 24.06
C TYR A 244 8.40 -4.49 23.80
N TYR A 245 8.87 -5.40 22.95
CA TYR A 245 10.25 -5.49 22.49
C TYR A 245 10.28 -5.07 21.01
N LEU A 246 11.01 -4.01 20.70
CA LEU A 246 11.21 -3.48 19.36
C LEU A 246 12.40 -4.18 18.71
N ASN A 247 12.20 -4.80 17.55
CA ASN A 247 13.32 -5.24 16.72
C ASN A 247 13.98 -4.01 16.08
N LEU A 248 15.17 -3.64 16.57
CA LEU A 248 15.84 -2.40 16.21
C LEU A 248 16.21 -2.36 14.73
N GLU A 249 16.81 -3.43 14.24
CA GLU A 249 17.31 -3.49 12.86
C GLU A 249 16.15 -3.59 11.85
N LEU A 250 15.15 -4.42 12.14
CA LEU A 250 13.95 -4.47 11.29
C LEU A 250 13.21 -3.13 11.29
N TYR A 251 13.10 -2.47 12.44
CA TYR A 251 12.46 -1.15 12.53
C TYR A 251 13.23 -0.11 11.71
N ARG A 252 14.57 -0.11 11.79
CA ARG A 252 15.42 0.75 10.97
C ARG A 252 15.16 0.53 9.48
N ILE A 253 15.18 -0.73 9.02
CA ILE A 253 14.96 -1.08 7.62
C ILE A 253 13.58 -0.65 7.14
N LEU A 254 12.53 -0.88 7.94
CA LEU A 254 11.16 -0.51 7.58
C LEU A 254 10.90 0.99 7.60
N SER A 255 11.64 1.77 8.40
CA SER A 255 11.42 3.21 8.59
C SER A 255 12.13 4.11 7.56
N MET A 256 13.10 3.58 6.82
CA MET A 256 13.75 4.28 5.69
C MET A 256 12.79 4.45 4.49
#